data_AF-A0A091UT44-F1
#
_entry.id   AF-A0A091UT44-F1
#
_cell.length_a   1.000
_cell.length_b   1.000
_cell.length_c   1.000
_cell.angle_alpha   90.00
_cell.angle_beta   90.00
_cell.angle_gamma   90.00
#
_symmetry.space_group_name_H-M   'P 1'
#
loop_
_entity.id
_entity.type
_entity.pdbx_description
1 polymer ?
#
loop_
_entity_poly.entity_id
_entity_poly.type
_entity_poly.pdbx_seq_one_letter_code
_entity_poly.pdbx_strand_id
1 'polypeptide(L)'
;AAPSSYCSRPRALPARPKYRAPPDPGEPEREPVRYANLMYDRRVVRGNTYALQVIPASTQPSPLEIQKQREARKRALARKRAKEQMQLRTPEPVEGREHIHVQTELYLEEISDRIIEVDTECQTDAFLDRPPTPFFIPAKTGKDVATQIEEGELFDFDVEVKPILEVLIGKTVEQALLEVMEEEELAQLWAHQRAYAELRNAELAEVQRLEEQDRRYREEKERRKLQHMQMLQKQKETTEKIAARAFAQHYLADLIPSVFNNLRESGFFYDPIERDIETEFLPWLMTEVEETLGRKVLGRTMLDSLICTVVEKRLDAFSHKPLSDQTEA
;
A
#
# COMPACT_ATOMS: atom_id res chain seq x y z
N ALA A 1 5.42 -30.25 16.09
CA ALA A 1 5.65 -31.62 16.59
C ALA A 1 4.29 -32.27 16.89
N ALA A 2 4.16 -33.59 16.77
CA ALA A 2 2.96 -34.32 17.14
C ALA A 2 3.31 -35.41 18.18
N PRO A 3 2.46 -35.66 19.19
CA PRO A 3 2.77 -36.60 20.27
C PRO A 3 2.58 -38.06 19.82
N SER A 4 3.65 -38.85 19.85
CA SER A 4 3.61 -40.28 19.55
C SER A 4 3.18 -41.10 20.77
N SER A 5 1.90 -41.49 20.82
CA SER A 5 1.39 -42.41 21.84
C SER A 5 1.88 -43.85 21.59
N TYR A 6 2.75 -44.36 22.47
CA TYR A 6 3.23 -45.75 22.42
C TYR A 6 2.45 -46.61 23.42
N CYS A 7 1.60 -47.53 22.93
CA CYS A 7 0.90 -48.48 23.78
C CYS A 7 0.80 -49.87 23.13
N SER A 8 1.87 -50.66 23.25
CA SER A 8 1.82 -52.11 23.14
C SER A 8 1.70 -52.72 24.54
N ARG A 9 0.58 -53.37 24.84
CA ARG A 9 0.43 -54.08 26.13
C ARG A 9 1.37 -55.29 26.16
N PRO A 10 2.05 -55.58 27.28
CA PRO A 10 2.92 -56.75 27.38
C PRO A 10 2.10 -58.04 27.26
N ARG A 11 2.52 -58.95 26.38
CA ARG A 11 1.89 -60.26 26.17
C ARG A 11 2.90 -61.35 26.53
N ALA A 12 2.51 -62.24 27.44
CA ALA A 12 3.34 -63.38 27.81
C ALA A 12 3.54 -64.32 26.60
N LEU A 13 4.75 -64.87 26.45
CA LEU A 13 5.06 -65.84 25.41
C LEU A 13 4.55 -67.23 25.82
N PRO A 14 3.70 -67.90 25.02
CA PRO A 14 3.31 -69.28 25.30
C PRO A 14 4.48 -70.24 25.05
N ALA A 15 4.63 -71.24 25.93
CA ALA A 15 5.65 -72.27 25.76
C ALA A 15 5.38 -73.13 24.51
N ARG A 16 6.42 -73.38 23.69
CA ARG A 16 6.31 -74.26 22.52
C ARG A 16 6.39 -75.74 22.94
N PRO A 17 5.41 -76.59 22.59
CA PRO A 17 5.56 -78.04 22.69
C PRO A 17 6.60 -78.54 21.67
N LYS A 18 7.26 -79.67 21.96
CA LYS A 18 8.36 -80.21 21.14
C LYS A 18 7.92 -81.05 19.93
N TYR A 19 6.64 -81.42 19.82
CA TYR A 19 6.08 -82.17 18.70
C TYR A 19 4.75 -81.57 18.23
N ARG A 20 4.37 -81.84 16.98
CA ARG A 20 3.19 -81.30 16.30
C ARG A 20 2.01 -82.27 16.42
N ALA A 21 0.97 -81.88 17.16
CA ALA A 21 -0.30 -82.60 17.20
C ALA A 21 -1.18 -82.27 15.96
N PRO A 22 -2.21 -83.08 15.65
CA PRO A 22 -3.23 -82.74 14.66
C PRO A 22 -4.09 -81.53 15.10
N PRO A 23 -4.79 -80.85 14.18
CA PRO A 23 -5.69 -79.76 14.50
C PRO A 23 -7.10 -80.26 14.88
N ASP A 24 -7.65 -79.78 16.00
CA ASP A 24 -9.06 -79.96 16.35
C ASP A 24 -9.95 -78.90 15.67
N PRO A 25 -11.16 -79.25 15.19
CA PRO A 25 -12.05 -78.35 14.47
C PRO A 25 -12.87 -77.46 15.44
N GLY A 26 -12.24 -76.42 16.00
CA GLY A 26 -12.96 -75.52 16.92
C GLY A 26 -12.31 -74.18 17.32
N GLU A 27 -11.05 -73.91 16.97
CA GLU A 27 -10.44 -72.59 17.24
C GLU A 27 -10.62 -71.61 16.07
N PRO A 28 -10.88 -70.32 16.32
CA PRO A 28 -10.78 -69.28 15.28
C PRO A 28 -9.34 -69.12 14.82
N GLU A 29 -9.15 -68.75 13.55
CA GLU A 29 -7.82 -68.68 12.93
C GLU A 29 -6.85 -67.79 13.71
N ARG A 30 -5.78 -68.40 14.24
CA ARG A 30 -4.71 -67.67 14.90
C ARG A 30 -3.92 -66.87 13.86
N GLU A 31 -4.12 -65.55 13.82
CA GLU A 31 -3.39 -64.65 12.93
C GLU A 31 -1.88 -65.02 12.86
N PRO A 32 -1.31 -65.18 11.66
CA PRO A 32 0.09 -65.58 11.54
C PRO A 32 0.98 -64.51 12.16
N VAL A 33 1.79 -64.91 13.15
CA VAL A 33 2.65 -64.02 13.92
C VAL A 33 3.57 -63.24 12.96
N ARG A 34 3.22 -61.98 12.70
CA ARG A 34 4.02 -61.08 11.86
C ARG A 34 5.26 -60.65 12.63
N TYR A 35 6.26 -61.53 12.62
CA TYR A 35 7.63 -61.19 12.98
C TYR A 35 8.08 -60.02 12.10
N ALA A 36 8.11 -58.82 12.68
CA ALA A 36 8.60 -57.63 12.01
C ALA A 36 10.11 -57.80 11.79
N ASN A 37 10.48 -58.33 10.62
CA ASN A 37 11.88 -58.45 10.21
C ASN A 37 12.52 -57.06 10.24
N LEU A 38 13.29 -56.78 11.30
CA LEU A 38 13.96 -55.50 11.53
C LEU A 38 14.69 -55.02 10.27
N MET A 39 15.27 -55.96 9.51
CA MET A 39 15.87 -55.79 8.18
C MET A 39 15.08 -54.89 7.21
N TYR A 40 13.75 -54.83 7.31
CA TYR A 40 12.88 -54.02 6.45
C TYR A 40 12.13 -52.89 7.19
N ASP A 41 12.33 -52.71 8.50
CA ASP A 41 11.78 -51.56 9.23
C ASP A 41 12.51 -50.27 8.81
N ARG A 42 11.75 -49.34 8.23
CA ARG A 42 12.23 -48.02 7.78
C ARG A 42 12.68 -47.11 8.92
N ARG A 43 12.40 -47.47 10.18
CA ARG A 43 12.90 -46.78 11.38
C ARG A 43 14.33 -47.19 11.75
N VAL A 44 14.80 -48.36 11.30
CA VAL A 44 16.12 -48.91 11.63
C VAL A 44 17.12 -48.51 10.55
N VAL A 45 17.69 -47.30 10.71
CA VAL A 45 18.75 -46.80 9.83
C VAL A 45 19.99 -47.71 9.93
N ARG A 46 20.48 -48.20 8.79
CA ARG A 46 21.74 -48.98 8.70
C ARG A 46 22.73 -48.26 7.81
N GLY A 47 23.90 -47.99 8.36
CA GLY A 47 24.98 -47.27 7.70
C GLY A 47 25.75 -46.41 8.69
N ASN A 48 26.88 -45.87 8.25
CA ASN A 48 27.65 -44.92 9.05
C ASN A 48 26.96 -43.54 9.01
N THR A 49 26.73 -42.91 10.16
CA THR A 49 25.91 -41.69 10.29
C THR A 49 26.55 -40.45 9.68
N TYR A 50 27.86 -40.46 9.40
CA TYR A 50 28.60 -39.36 8.80
C TYR A 50 28.20 -39.00 7.35
N ALA A 51 27.42 -39.84 6.67
CA ALA A 51 26.93 -39.59 5.30
C ALA A 51 25.52 -38.96 5.25
N LEU A 52 24.97 -38.50 6.38
CA LEU A 52 23.70 -37.77 6.43
C LEU A 52 23.84 -36.38 5.80
N GLN A 53 23.43 -36.24 4.53
CA GLN A 53 23.07 -34.94 3.98
C GLN A 53 21.88 -34.38 4.76
N VAL A 54 22.15 -33.39 5.61
CA VAL A 54 21.12 -32.64 6.35
C VAL A 54 20.38 -31.76 5.35
N ILE A 55 19.27 -32.26 4.81
CA ILE A 55 18.38 -31.50 3.94
C ILE A 55 17.78 -30.34 4.76
N PRO A 56 18.00 -29.06 4.41
CA PRO A 56 17.40 -27.94 5.11
C PRO A 56 15.88 -27.95 4.91
N ALA A 57 15.12 -27.74 5.99
CA ALA A 57 13.66 -27.90 6.00
C ALA A 57 12.86 -26.82 5.22
N SER A 58 13.53 -25.99 4.41
CA SER A 58 12.93 -24.90 3.63
C SER A 58 13.27 -24.94 2.13
N THR A 59 14.12 -25.87 1.66
CA THR A 59 14.42 -25.98 0.22
C THR A 59 13.26 -26.64 -0.50
N GLN A 60 12.39 -25.82 -1.11
CA GLN A 60 11.40 -26.31 -2.08
C GLN A 60 12.15 -27.03 -3.22
N PRO A 61 11.85 -28.31 -3.52
CA PRO A 61 12.55 -29.03 -4.59
C PRO A 61 12.30 -28.35 -5.93
N SER A 62 13.32 -28.25 -6.78
CA SER A 62 13.19 -27.49 -8.02
C SER A 62 12.12 -28.11 -8.94
N PRO A 63 11.39 -27.31 -9.74
CA PRO A 63 10.36 -27.85 -10.65
C PRO A 63 10.89 -28.95 -11.57
N LEU A 64 12.16 -28.84 -11.99
CA LEU A 64 12.89 -29.84 -12.78
C LEU A 64 13.06 -31.17 -12.04
N GLU A 65 13.37 -31.17 -10.74
CA GLU A 65 13.49 -32.40 -9.95
C GLU A 65 12.14 -33.07 -9.73
N ILE A 66 11.07 -32.29 -9.46
CA ILE A 66 9.70 -32.81 -9.35
C ILE A 66 9.27 -33.45 -10.68
N GLN A 67 9.58 -32.81 -11.81
CA GLN A 67 9.31 -33.33 -13.15
C GLN A 67 10.09 -34.62 -13.42
N LYS A 68 11.40 -34.65 -13.10
CA LYS A 68 12.28 -35.83 -13.27
C LYS A 68 11.85 -37.01 -12.39
N GLN A 69 11.37 -36.77 -11.17
CA GLN A 69 10.79 -37.81 -10.32
C GLN A 69 9.44 -38.33 -10.86
N ARG A 70 8.58 -37.44 -11.37
CA ARG A 70 7.32 -37.84 -12.05
C ARG A 70 7.60 -38.68 -13.29
N GLU A 71 8.57 -38.30 -14.11
CA GLU A 71 8.98 -39.04 -15.31
C GLU A 71 9.55 -40.42 -14.92
N ALA A 72 10.49 -40.49 -13.96
CA ALA A 72 11.04 -41.75 -13.48
C ALA A 72 9.96 -42.70 -12.95
N ARG A 73 8.97 -42.18 -12.21
CA ARG A 73 7.81 -42.96 -11.72
C ARG A 73 6.92 -43.45 -12.87
N LYS A 74 6.70 -42.62 -13.91
CA LYS A 74 5.93 -42.98 -15.11
C LYS A 74 6.66 -44.06 -15.94
N ARG A 75 7.99 -43.94 -16.08
CA ARG A 75 8.86 -44.92 -16.77
C ARG A 75 8.97 -46.25 -16.01
N ALA A 76 8.98 -46.22 -14.67
CA ALA A 76 8.92 -47.42 -13.84
C ALA A 76 7.57 -48.16 -13.96
N LEU A 77 6.45 -47.43 -13.98
CA LEU A 77 5.12 -48.00 -14.24
C LEU A 77 4.99 -48.59 -15.65
N ALA A 78 5.52 -47.90 -16.67
CA ALA A 78 5.58 -48.43 -18.03
C ALA A 78 6.42 -49.71 -18.12
N ARG A 79 7.58 -49.76 -17.46
CA ARG A 79 8.43 -50.97 -17.41
C ARG A 79 7.78 -52.13 -16.66
N LYS A 80 6.94 -51.87 -15.65
CA LYS A 80 6.08 -52.89 -15.02
C LYS A 80 5.07 -53.45 -16.01
N ARG A 81 4.24 -52.60 -16.61
CA ARG A 81 3.22 -53.01 -17.59
C ARG A 81 3.81 -53.77 -18.78
N ALA A 82 4.96 -53.32 -19.30
CA ALA A 82 5.66 -54.03 -20.37
C ALA A 82 6.16 -55.42 -19.93
N LYS A 83 6.62 -55.58 -18.68
CA LYS A 83 6.99 -56.91 -18.15
C LYS A 83 5.77 -57.80 -17.91
N GLU A 84 4.67 -57.23 -17.44
CA GLU A 84 3.38 -57.90 -17.25
C GLU A 84 2.77 -58.36 -18.59
N GLN A 85 2.96 -57.59 -19.68
CA GLN A 85 2.55 -57.97 -21.05
C GLN A 85 3.51 -58.94 -21.75
N MET A 86 4.81 -58.92 -21.43
CA MET A 86 5.81 -59.81 -22.03
C MET A 86 5.82 -61.21 -21.38
N GLN A 87 5.16 -61.40 -20.23
CA GLN A 87 4.92 -62.73 -19.68
C GLN A 87 3.76 -63.40 -20.43
N LEU A 88 4.10 -64.37 -21.28
CA LEU A 88 3.12 -65.32 -21.83
C LEU A 88 2.43 -66.03 -20.65
N ARG A 89 1.20 -65.62 -20.36
CA ARG A 89 0.47 -66.02 -19.15
C ARG A 89 -0.07 -67.44 -19.31
N THR A 90 0.59 -68.41 -18.68
CA THR A 90 0.00 -69.71 -18.39
C THR A 90 -1.36 -69.49 -17.70
N PRO A 91 -2.44 -70.17 -18.10
CA PRO A 91 -3.73 -70.03 -17.43
C PRO A 91 -3.62 -70.38 -15.94
N GLU A 92 -4.46 -69.74 -15.13
CA GLU A 92 -4.43 -69.91 -13.67
C GLU A 92 -4.93 -71.31 -13.26
N PRO A 93 -4.43 -71.90 -12.16
CA PRO A 93 -4.81 -73.24 -11.75
C PRO A 93 -6.29 -73.34 -11.42
N VAL A 94 -6.92 -74.43 -11.85
CA VAL A 94 -8.30 -74.78 -11.45
C VAL A 94 -8.33 -75.02 -9.93
N GLU A 95 -9.34 -74.47 -9.24
CA GLU A 95 -9.45 -74.53 -7.79
C GLU A 95 -9.27 -75.96 -7.24
N GLY A 96 -8.44 -76.09 -6.21
CA GLY A 96 -8.07 -77.38 -5.62
C GLY A 96 -6.91 -78.12 -6.30
N ARG A 97 -6.21 -77.53 -7.28
CA ARG A 97 -5.01 -78.10 -7.90
C ARG A 97 -3.86 -77.09 -7.99
N GLU A 98 -2.64 -77.55 -7.76
CA GLU A 98 -1.41 -76.77 -7.97
C GLU A 98 -0.73 -77.16 -9.29
N HIS A 99 -0.12 -76.19 -9.98
CA HIS A 99 0.66 -76.44 -11.20
C HIS A 99 2.11 -76.82 -10.86
N ILE A 100 2.52 -78.02 -11.25
CA ILE A 100 3.90 -78.52 -11.10
C ILE A 100 4.67 -78.23 -12.40
N HIS A 101 5.90 -77.73 -12.27
CA HIS A 101 6.76 -77.49 -13.43
C HIS A 101 7.42 -78.80 -13.89
N VAL A 102 7.12 -79.22 -15.11
CA VAL A 102 7.71 -80.41 -15.76
C VAL A 102 8.84 -79.96 -16.68
N GLN A 103 9.93 -80.71 -16.76
CA GLN A 103 11.00 -80.45 -17.73
C GLN A 103 10.49 -80.74 -19.15
N THR A 104 10.23 -79.69 -19.91
CA THR A 104 9.84 -79.75 -21.34
C THR A 104 10.98 -79.30 -22.26
N GLU A 105 12.22 -79.38 -21.78
CA GLU A 105 13.43 -79.14 -22.58
C GLU A 105 13.76 -80.40 -23.40
N LEU A 106 14.30 -80.21 -24.61
CA LEU A 106 14.53 -81.29 -25.56
C LEU A 106 15.75 -82.14 -25.12
N TYR A 107 15.50 -83.30 -24.50
CA TYR A 107 16.57 -84.11 -23.88
C TYR A 107 17.32 -85.07 -24.83
N LEU A 108 16.93 -85.12 -26.11
CA LEU A 108 17.46 -86.06 -27.10
C LEU A 108 18.48 -85.38 -28.02
N GLU A 109 19.66 -85.97 -28.14
CA GLU A 109 20.66 -85.59 -29.14
C GLU A 109 20.41 -86.33 -30.47
N GLU A 110 20.59 -85.64 -31.59
CA GLU A 110 20.32 -86.18 -32.93
C GLU A 110 21.57 -86.87 -33.50
N ILE A 111 21.54 -88.20 -33.62
CA ILE A 111 22.67 -88.99 -34.14
C ILE A 111 22.71 -88.87 -35.67
N SER A 112 23.62 -88.04 -36.19
CA SER A 112 23.69 -87.66 -37.60
C SER A 112 24.52 -88.61 -38.48
N ASP A 113 24.39 -89.92 -38.28
CA ASP A 113 25.13 -90.93 -39.05
C ASP A 113 24.23 -91.60 -40.11
N ARG A 114 24.69 -91.68 -41.36
CA ARG A 114 23.85 -92.15 -42.49
C ARG A 114 24.04 -93.66 -42.71
N ILE A 115 22.96 -94.41 -42.56
CA ILE A 115 22.91 -95.83 -42.91
C ILE A 115 23.10 -95.99 -44.43
N ILE A 116 23.88 -96.99 -44.84
CA ILE A 116 24.11 -97.30 -46.26
C ILE A 116 22.88 -98.02 -46.80
N GLU A 117 22.20 -97.38 -47.76
CA GLU A 117 21.11 -97.98 -48.53
C GLU A 117 21.68 -98.98 -49.56
N VAL A 118 20.98 -100.09 -49.79
CA VAL A 118 21.38 -101.16 -50.72
C VAL A 118 20.24 -101.40 -51.69
N ASP A 119 20.43 -100.97 -52.94
CA ASP A 119 19.44 -101.13 -53.99
C ASP A 119 19.18 -102.61 -54.31
N THR A 120 17.91 -102.95 -54.49
CA THR A 120 17.47 -104.27 -54.98
C THR A 120 16.46 -104.07 -56.10
N GLU A 121 16.92 -104.22 -57.34
CA GLU A 121 16.09 -104.03 -58.52
C GLU A 121 15.06 -105.16 -58.67
N CYS A 122 13.80 -104.81 -58.90
CA CYS A 122 12.72 -105.74 -59.21
C CYS A 122 11.95 -105.25 -60.44
N GLN A 123 12.02 -106.03 -61.53
CA GLN A 123 11.36 -105.70 -62.79
C GLN A 123 9.83 -105.81 -62.68
N THR A 124 9.11 -104.73 -62.95
CA THR A 124 7.64 -104.71 -63.06
C THR A 124 7.18 -104.00 -64.34
N ASP A 125 5.97 -104.33 -64.79
CA ASP A 125 5.46 -104.06 -66.14
C ASP A 125 4.99 -102.61 -66.36
N ALA A 126 4.80 -102.23 -67.62
CA ALA A 126 4.47 -100.87 -68.05
C ALA A 126 3.08 -100.40 -67.58
N PHE A 127 3.03 -99.34 -66.78
CA PHE A 127 1.79 -98.73 -66.32
C PHE A 127 0.99 -98.09 -67.46
N LEU A 128 -0.33 -98.32 -67.46
CA LEU A 128 -1.32 -97.55 -68.20
C LEU A 128 -2.29 -96.92 -67.20
N ASP A 129 -2.55 -95.62 -67.34
CA ASP A 129 -3.37 -94.89 -66.37
C ASP A 129 -4.82 -95.36 -66.33
N ARG A 130 -5.25 -95.77 -65.13
CA ARG A 130 -6.64 -96.11 -64.84
C ARG A 130 -7.47 -94.81 -64.74
N PRO A 131 -8.60 -94.68 -65.45
CA PRO A 131 -9.46 -93.50 -65.31
C PRO A 131 -9.96 -93.37 -63.86
N PRO A 132 -10.08 -92.14 -63.32
CA PRO A 132 -10.43 -91.91 -61.92
C PRO A 132 -11.80 -92.50 -61.61
N THR A 133 -11.88 -93.29 -60.53
CA THR A 133 -13.14 -93.88 -60.08
C THR A 133 -14.10 -92.78 -59.61
N PRO A 134 -15.37 -92.78 -60.05
CA PRO A 134 -16.33 -91.75 -59.67
C PRO A 134 -16.58 -91.77 -58.16
N PHE A 135 -16.69 -90.59 -57.56
CA PHE A 135 -16.92 -90.45 -56.13
C PHE A 135 -18.28 -91.03 -55.72
N PHE A 136 -18.28 -91.93 -54.74
CA PHE A 136 -19.51 -92.45 -54.15
C PHE A 136 -20.13 -91.39 -53.23
N ILE A 137 -21.32 -90.90 -53.61
CA ILE A 137 -22.13 -90.00 -52.79
C ILE A 137 -23.26 -90.83 -52.15
N PRO A 138 -23.27 -91.01 -50.81
CA PRO A 138 -24.37 -91.68 -50.13
C PRO A 138 -25.70 -90.93 -50.31
N ALA A 139 -26.80 -91.67 -50.47
CA ALA A 139 -28.13 -91.07 -50.45
C ALA A 139 -28.41 -90.48 -49.05
N LYS A 140 -28.84 -89.21 -48.97
CA LYS A 140 -29.24 -88.56 -47.71
C LYS A 140 -30.39 -89.34 -47.05
N THR A 141 -30.15 -89.87 -45.86
CA THR A 141 -31.16 -90.52 -45.00
C THR A 141 -31.46 -89.67 -43.78
N GLY A 142 -32.49 -88.83 -43.90
CA GLY A 142 -32.97 -87.93 -42.85
C GLY A 142 -34.12 -87.06 -43.36
N LYS A 143 -34.69 -86.23 -42.48
CA LYS A 143 -35.54 -85.11 -42.87
C LYS A 143 -34.79 -83.83 -42.52
N ASP A 144 -34.30 -83.12 -43.53
CA ASP A 144 -33.69 -81.81 -43.35
C ASP A 144 -34.80 -80.83 -42.91
N VAL A 145 -34.64 -80.21 -41.73
CA VAL A 145 -35.54 -79.18 -41.19
C VAL A 145 -34.70 -77.96 -40.88
N ALA A 146 -35.08 -76.81 -41.42
CA ALA A 146 -34.50 -75.53 -41.09
C ALA A 146 -35.46 -74.75 -40.19
N THR A 147 -34.92 -74.20 -39.09
CA THR A 147 -35.61 -73.24 -38.22
C THR A 147 -34.88 -71.91 -38.35
N GLN A 148 -35.51 -70.95 -39.03
CA GLN A 148 -35.04 -69.56 -39.09
C GLN A 148 -35.83 -68.76 -38.04
N ILE A 149 -35.16 -67.77 -37.44
CA ILE A 149 -35.82 -66.75 -36.60
C ILE A 149 -36.00 -65.51 -37.47
N GLU A 150 -37.20 -64.97 -37.53
CA GLU A 150 -37.54 -63.84 -38.39
C GLU A 150 -37.32 -62.49 -37.70
N GLU A 151 -37.20 -61.41 -38.49
CA GLU A 151 -36.96 -60.06 -37.96
C GLU A 151 -38.09 -59.61 -37.03
N GLY A 152 -37.77 -59.42 -35.75
CA GLY A 152 -38.70 -59.01 -34.69
C GLY A 152 -39.24 -60.13 -33.79
N GLU A 153 -38.99 -61.41 -34.12
CA GLU A 153 -39.52 -62.55 -33.35
C GLU A 153 -38.99 -62.63 -31.90
N LEU A 154 -37.78 -62.09 -31.65
CA LEU A 154 -37.14 -62.03 -30.33
C LEU A 154 -37.15 -60.63 -29.68
N PHE A 155 -37.92 -59.67 -30.21
CA PHE A 155 -37.89 -58.30 -29.71
C PHE A 155 -38.73 -58.13 -28.43
N ASP A 156 -38.05 -57.93 -27.29
CA ASP A 156 -38.67 -57.51 -26.02
C ASP A 156 -38.57 -55.98 -25.85
N PHE A 157 -39.69 -55.30 -26.08
CA PHE A 157 -39.79 -53.85 -25.92
C PHE A 157 -39.40 -53.38 -24.51
N ASP A 158 -39.80 -54.11 -23.47
CA ASP A 158 -39.54 -53.71 -22.08
C ASP A 158 -38.05 -53.82 -21.74
N VAL A 159 -37.27 -54.62 -22.46
CA VAL A 159 -35.80 -54.67 -22.34
C VAL A 159 -35.16 -53.57 -23.18
N GLU A 160 -35.49 -53.49 -24.47
CA GLU A 160 -34.79 -52.61 -25.43
C GLU A 160 -35.12 -51.11 -25.24
N VAL A 161 -36.26 -50.75 -24.66
CA VAL A 161 -36.61 -49.34 -24.38
C VAL A 161 -35.81 -48.76 -23.20
N LYS A 162 -35.33 -49.59 -22.28
CA LYS A 162 -34.65 -49.15 -21.04
C LYS A 162 -33.46 -48.21 -21.27
N PRO A 163 -32.44 -48.54 -22.11
CA PRO A 163 -31.31 -47.63 -22.35
C PRO A 163 -31.72 -46.32 -23.04
N ILE A 164 -32.77 -46.33 -23.86
CA ILE A 164 -33.31 -45.13 -24.51
C ILE A 164 -33.96 -44.22 -23.46
N LEU A 165 -34.80 -44.81 -22.59
CA LEU A 165 -35.48 -44.10 -21.50
C LEU A 165 -34.48 -43.55 -20.47
N GLU A 166 -33.46 -44.32 -20.09
CA GLU A 166 -32.41 -43.92 -19.16
C GLU A 166 -31.63 -42.71 -19.69
N VAL A 167 -31.23 -42.71 -20.97
CA VAL A 167 -30.54 -41.58 -21.59
C VAL A 167 -31.44 -40.35 -21.74
N LEU A 168 -32.74 -40.52 -22.01
CA LEU A 168 -33.69 -39.41 -22.09
C LEU A 168 -33.97 -38.79 -20.72
N ILE A 169 -34.26 -39.59 -19.69
CA ILE A 169 -34.50 -39.11 -18.32
C ILE A 169 -33.21 -38.51 -17.74
N GLY A 170 -32.06 -39.17 -17.92
CA GLY A 170 -30.77 -38.66 -17.47
C GLY A 170 -30.46 -37.28 -18.03
N LYS A 171 -30.55 -37.10 -19.36
CA LYS A 171 -30.28 -35.80 -20.01
C LYS A 171 -31.30 -34.72 -19.66
N THR A 172 -32.58 -35.05 -19.56
CA THR A 172 -33.62 -34.05 -19.21
C THR A 172 -33.49 -33.58 -17.77
N VAL A 173 -33.12 -34.46 -16.83
CA VAL A 173 -32.83 -34.08 -15.44
C VAL A 173 -31.50 -33.34 -15.32
N GLU A 174 -30.45 -33.76 -16.03
CA GLU A 174 -29.15 -33.07 -16.05
C GLU A 174 -29.27 -31.65 -16.62
N GLN A 175 -29.97 -31.47 -17.75
CA GLN A 175 -30.21 -30.17 -18.35
C GLN A 175 -31.05 -29.27 -17.42
N ALA A 176 -32.17 -29.76 -16.88
CA ALA A 176 -33.02 -28.98 -15.99
C ALA A 176 -32.31 -28.56 -14.69
N LEU A 177 -31.41 -29.40 -14.17
CA LEU A 177 -30.59 -29.04 -13.00
C LEU A 177 -29.58 -27.93 -13.32
N LEU A 178 -28.94 -27.99 -14.48
CA LEU A 178 -28.00 -26.94 -14.93
C LEU A 178 -28.73 -25.61 -15.18
N GLU A 179 -29.88 -25.64 -15.86
CA GLU A 179 -30.70 -24.45 -16.13
C GLU A 179 -31.15 -23.76 -14.83
N VAL A 180 -31.63 -24.53 -13.84
CA VAL A 180 -32.03 -23.97 -12.53
C VAL A 180 -30.83 -23.42 -11.74
N MET A 181 -29.66 -24.06 -11.82
CA MET A 181 -28.45 -23.53 -11.18
C MET A 181 -27.98 -22.22 -11.83
N GLU A 182 -28.02 -22.11 -13.16
CA GLU A 182 -27.70 -20.86 -13.86
C GLU A 182 -28.70 -19.74 -13.53
N GLU A 183 -30.00 -20.03 -13.43
CA GLU A 183 -31.01 -19.06 -12.98
C GLU A 183 -30.77 -18.58 -11.54
N GLU A 184 -30.44 -19.46 -10.60
CA GLU A 184 -30.13 -19.09 -9.22
C GLU A 184 -28.84 -18.25 -9.11
N GLU A 185 -27.78 -18.58 -9.86
CA GLU A 185 -26.54 -17.79 -9.89
C GLU A 185 -26.78 -16.40 -10.49
N LEU A 186 -27.52 -16.29 -11.59
CA LEU A 186 -27.89 -15.00 -12.19
C LEU A 186 -28.75 -14.15 -11.25
N ALA A 187 -29.72 -14.75 -10.54
CA ALA A 187 -30.54 -14.06 -9.56
C ALA A 187 -29.71 -13.52 -8.38
N GLN A 188 -28.74 -14.29 -7.89
CA GLN A 188 -27.79 -13.86 -6.85
C GLN A 188 -26.89 -12.72 -7.33
N LEU A 189 -26.34 -12.81 -8.55
CA LEU A 189 -25.52 -11.74 -9.15
C LEU A 189 -26.32 -10.44 -9.31
N TRP A 190 -27.57 -10.50 -9.78
CA TRP A 190 -28.44 -9.33 -9.89
C TRP A 190 -28.87 -8.77 -8.53
N ALA A 191 -29.02 -9.59 -7.49
CA ALA A 191 -29.27 -9.13 -6.13
C ALA A 191 -28.05 -8.37 -5.57
N HIS A 192 -26.84 -8.93 -5.74
CA HIS A 192 -25.60 -8.30 -5.32
C HIS A 192 -25.34 -6.98 -6.08
N GLN A 193 -25.57 -6.93 -7.40
CA GLN A 193 -25.42 -5.70 -8.19
C GLN A 193 -26.39 -4.60 -7.74
N ARG A 194 -27.65 -4.94 -7.41
CA ARG A 194 -28.63 -3.97 -6.89
C ARG A 194 -28.22 -3.43 -5.51
N ALA A 195 -27.88 -4.31 -4.58
CA ALA A 195 -27.41 -3.90 -3.24
C ALA A 195 -26.15 -3.00 -3.31
N TYR A 196 -25.20 -3.31 -4.20
CA TYR A 196 -24.02 -2.48 -4.43
C TYR A 196 -24.37 -1.12 -5.07
N ALA A 197 -25.31 -1.09 -6.03
CA ALA A 197 -25.77 0.16 -6.63
C ALA A 197 -26.53 1.05 -5.62
N GLU A 198 -27.37 0.46 -4.77
CA GLU A 198 -28.09 1.14 -3.69
C GLU A 198 -27.11 1.75 -2.68
N LEU A 199 -26.12 0.98 -2.21
CA LEU A 199 -25.05 1.46 -1.32
C LEU A 199 -24.26 2.60 -1.96
N ARG A 200 -23.77 2.42 -3.18
CA ARG A 200 -22.99 3.43 -3.92
C ARG A 200 -23.78 4.72 -4.16
N ASN A 201 -25.08 4.63 -4.40
CA ASN A 201 -25.94 5.80 -4.56
C ASN A 201 -26.15 6.54 -3.22
N ALA A 202 -26.27 5.81 -2.11
CA ALA A 202 -26.34 6.40 -0.77
C ALA A 202 -25.02 7.09 -0.37
N GLU A 203 -23.88 6.45 -0.60
CA GLU A 203 -22.53 7.01 -0.39
C GLU A 203 -22.34 8.30 -1.22
N LEU A 204 -22.71 8.28 -2.50
CA LEU A 204 -22.60 9.44 -3.39
C LEU A 204 -23.50 10.61 -2.93
N ALA A 205 -24.72 10.33 -2.46
CA ALA A 205 -25.60 11.34 -1.90
C ALA A 205 -25.08 11.92 -0.58
N GLU A 206 -24.44 11.11 0.28
CA GLU A 206 -23.78 11.62 1.49
C GLU A 206 -22.54 12.46 1.16
N VAL A 207 -21.69 12.04 0.22
CA VAL A 207 -20.53 12.84 -0.22
C VAL A 207 -20.99 14.21 -0.74
N GLN A 208 -22.01 14.27 -1.61
CA GLN A 208 -22.57 15.55 -2.08
C GLN A 208 -23.11 16.42 -0.94
N ARG A 209 -23.80 15.82 0.04
CA ARG A 209 -24.32 16.50 1.23
C ARG A 209 -23.18 17.11 2.08
N LEU A 210 -22.06 16.40 2.21
CA LEU A 210 -20.88 16.85 2.95
C LEU A 210 -20.12 17.94 2.17
N GLU A 211 -19.91 17.77 0.86
CA GLU A 211 -19.28 18.79 -0.01
C GLU A 211 -20.04 20.13 0.00
N GLU A 212 -21.38 20.08 -0.02
CA GLU A 212 -22.26 21.25 0.13
C GLU A 212 -22.07 21.96 1.48
N GLN A 213 -21.95 21.20 2.58
CA GLN A 213 -21.72 21.76 3.92
C GLN A 213 -20.32 22.37 4.01
N ASP A 214 -19.30 21.68 3.48
CA ASP A 214 -17.92 22.13 3.49
C ASP A 214 -17.72 23.38 2.60
N ARG A 215 -18.44 23.49 1.47
CA ARG A 215 -18.53 24.71 0.65
C ARG A 215 -19.07 25.88 1.47
N ARG A 216 -20.22 25.72 2.13
CA ARG A 216 -20.87 26.76 2.95
C ARG A 216 -19.96 27.21 4.10
N TYR A 217 -19.34 26.26 4.80
CA TYR A 217 -18.42 26.55 5.92
C TYR A 217 -17.14 27.26 5.45
N ARG A 218 -16.57 26.86 4.31
CA ARG A 218 -15.40 27.49 3.70
C ARG A 218 -15.69 28.92 3.24
N GLU A 219 -16.86 29.16 2.66
CA GLU A 219 -17.34 30.50 2.33
C GLU A 219 -17.51 31.38 3.57
N GLU A 220 -18.15 30.89 4.64
CA GLU A 220 -18.29 31.69 5.87
C GLU A 220 -16.93 31.98 6.50
N LYS A 221 -16.05 30.97 6.58
CA LYS A 221 -14.69 31.11 7.14
C LYS A 221 -13.88 32.21 6.45
N GLU A 222 -13.89 32.27 5.12
CA GLU A 222 -13.20 33.33 4.38
C GLU A 222 -13.90 34.70 4.55
N ARG A 223 -15.24 34.77 4.61
CA ARG A 223 -15.96 36.01 4.97
C ARG A 223 -15.59 36.53 6.36
N ARG A 224 -15.52 35.66 7.38
CA ARG A 224 -15.11 36.00 8.76
C ARG A 224 -13.66 36.49 8.82
N LYS A 225 -12.76 35.81 8.10
CA LYS A 225 -11.33 36.16 7.97
C LYS A 225 -11.14 37.53 7.30
N LEU A 226 -11.89 37.83 6.23
CA LEU A 226 -11.91 39.15 5.59
C LEU A 226 -12.41 40.24 6.55
N GLN A 227 -13.52 40.00 7.26
CA GLN A 227 -14.05 40.93 8.27
C GLN A 227 -13.04 41.19 9.40
N HIS A 228 -12.38 40.15 9.92
CA HIS A 228 -11.37 40.27 10.97
C HIS A 228 -10.11 41.02 10.48
N MET A 229 -9.66 40.77 9.25
CA MET A 229 -8.55 41.51 8.64
C MET A 229 -8.86 43.01 8.51
N GLN A 230 -10.07 43.36 8.05
CA GLN A 230 -10.52 44.76 7.96
C GLN A 230 -10.67 45.42 9.34
N MET A 231 -11.15 44.67 10.35
CA MET A 231 -11.19 45.13 11.74
C MET A 231 -9.78 45.43 12.25
N LEU A 232 -8.82 44.52 12.03
CA LEU A 232 -7.43 44.67 12.49
C LEU A 232 -6.71 45.83 11.78
N GLN A 233 -6.96 46.05 10.49
CA GLN A 233 -6.47 47.22 9.76
C GLN A 233 -7.00 48.53 10.37
N LYS A 234 -8.31 48.63 10.59
CA LYS A 234 -8.92 49.80 11.23
C LYS A 234 -8.43 50.00 12.66
N GLN A 235 -8.23 48.94 13.43
CA GLN A 235 -7.63 49.00 14.77
C GLN A 235 -6.23 49.61 14.71
N LYS A 236 -5.34 49.10 13.84
CA LYS A 236 -3.98 49.65 13.64
C LYS A 236 -4.03 51.15 13.32
N GLU A 237 -4.80 51.54 12.30
CA GLU A 237 -5.00 52.94 11.95
C GLU A 237 -5.47 53.79 13.15
N THR A 238 -6.43 53.30 13.95
CA THR A 238 -6.89 54.04 15.13
C THR A 238 -5.83 54.13 16.22
N THR A 239 -5.06 53.07 16.46
CA THR A 239 -3.95 53.12 17.43
C THR A 239 -2.84 54.06 16.98
N GLU A 240 -2.50 54.09 15.69
CA GLU A 240 -1.53 55.01 15.11
C GLU A 240 -2.02 56.47 15.21
N LYS A 241 -3.29 56.74 14.90
CA LYS A 241 -3.91 58.07 15.03
C LYS A 241 -3.97 58.53 16.49
N ILE A 242 -4.24 57.63 17.44
CA ILE A 242 -4.22 57.92 18.89
C ILE A 242 -2.78 58.18 19.37
N ALA A 243 -1.81 57.36 18.96
CA ALA A 243 -0.40 57.52 19.32
C ALA A 243 0.18 58.83 18.76
N ALA A 244 -0.09 59.15 17.50
CA ALA A 244 0.33 60.41 16.87
C ALA A 244 -0.30 61.64 17.55
N ARG A 245 -1.59 61.55 17.93
CA ARG A 245 -2.26 62.58 18.74
C ARG A 245 -1.60 62.74 20.12
N ALA A 246 -1.36 61.65 20.84
CA ALA A 246 -0.73 61.70 22.17
C ALA A 246 0.69 62.30 22.09
N PHE A 247 1.50 61.84 21.12
CA PHE A 247 2.83 62.39 20.85
C PHE A 247 2.76 63.89 20.55
N ALA A 248 1.87 64.33 19.66
CA ALA A 248 1.71 65.75 19.34
C ALA A 248 1.25 66.58 20.55
N GLN A 249 0.35 66.05 21.39
CA GLN A 249 -0.09 66.74 22.61
C GLN A 249 1.04 66.88 23.64
N HIS A 250 1.86 65.84 23.84
CA HIS A 250 3.02 65.91 24.74
C HIS A 250 4.10 66.87 24.18
N TYR A 251 4.47 66.72 22.90
CA TYR A 251 5.47 67.56 22.26
C TYR A 251 5.09 69.05 22.25
N LEU A 252 3.81 69.38 21.99
CA LEU A 252 3.33 70.76 22.07
C LEU A 252 3.27 71.29 23.51
N ALA A 253 2.96 70.45 24.50
CA ALA A 253 2.95 70.85 25.91
C ALA A 253 4.33 71.27 26.43
N ASP A 254 5.40 70.63 25.95
CA ASP A 254 6.79 71.00 26.29
C ASP A 254 7.34 72.12 25.40
N LEU A 255 7.02 72.09 24.09
CA LEU A 255 7.52 73.07 23.11
C LEU A 255 6.97 74.48 23.36
N ILE A 256 5.68 74.62 23.70
CA ILE A 256 5.05 75.94 23.87
C ILE A 256 5.73 76.73 25.02
N PRO A 257 5.84 76.23 26.26
CA PRO A 257 6.57 76.93 27.32
C PRO A 257 8.04 77.19 26.97
N SER A 258 8.71 76.23 26.31
CA SER A 258 10.10 76.40 25.88
C SER A 258 10.27 77.57 24.90
N VAL A 259 9.45 77.65 23.85
CA VAL A 259 9.49 78.74 22.86
C VAL A 259 9.09 80.08 23.48
N PHE A 260 8.07 80.12 24.34
CA PHE A 260 7.69 81.35 25.04
C PHE A 260 8.77 81.86 26.00
N ASN A 261 9.47 80.96 26.72
CA ASN A 261 10.60 81.34 27.57
C ASN A 261 11.77 81.86 26.73
N ASN A 262 12.17 81.16 25.65
CA ASN A 262 13.23 81.61 24.75
C ASN A 262 12.92 83.00 24.13
N LEU A 263 11.67 83.25 23.72
CA LEU A 263 11.24 84.57 23.20
C LEU A 263 11.23 85.67 24.27
N ARG A 264 11.00 85.31 25.54
CA ARG A 264 11.07 86.25 26.67
C ARG A 264 12.53 86.56 27.03
N GLU A 265 13.39 85.55 27.07
CA GLU A 265 14.83 85.68 27.28
C GLU A 265 15.52 86.44 26.13
N SER A 266 15.03 86.32 24.90
CA SER A 266 15.50 87.11 23.75
C SER A 266 14.89 88.51 23.68
N GLY A 267 14.16 88.97 24.71
CA GLY A 267 13.58 90.32 24.79
C GLY A 267 12.47 90.64 23.78
N PHE A 268 11.85 89.64 23.15
CA PHE A 268 10.76 89.87 22.18
C PHE A 268 9.46 90.29 22.87
N PHE A 269 9.24 89.83 24.11
CA PHE A 269 8.16 90.28 24.98
C PHE A 269 8.66 91.38 25.93
N TYR A 270 8.44 92.64 25.53
CA TYR A 270 8.67 93.84 26.35
C TYR A 270 7.33 94.40 26.87
N ASP A 271 7.36 95.13 27.99
CA ASP A 271 6.23 95.96 28.39
C ASP A 271 6.22 97.23 27.52
N PRO A 272 5.11 97.58 26.83
CA PRO A 272 5.05 98.81 26.05
C PRO A 272 5.29 100.06 26.90
N ILE A 273 4.87 100.08 28.17
CA ILE A 273 5.04 101.25 29.06
C ILE A 273 6.53 101.44 29.39
N GLU A 274 7.25 100.37 29.72
CA GLU A 274 8.70 100.44 29.92
C GLU A 274 9.41 100.91 28.64
N ARG A 275 8.97 100.41 27.48
CA ARG A 275 9.60 100.76 26.20
C ARG A 275 9.34 102.20 25.77
N ASP A 276 8.11 102.70 25.91
CA ASP A 276 7.74 104.09 25.60
C ASP A 276 8.48 105.06 26.54
N ILE A 277 8.71 104.66 27.81
CA ILE A 277 9.54 105.41 28.74
C ILE A 277 11.01 105.44 28.28
N GLU A 278 11.58 104.32 27.83
CA GLU A 278 12.94 104.27 27.27
C GLU A 278 13.11 105.09 25.99
N THR A 279 12.15 105.05 25.06
CA THR A 279 12.32 105.60 23.71
C THR A 279 11.78 107.02 23.53
N GLU A 280 10.79 107.44 24.32
CA GLU A 280 10.22 108.79 24.22
C GLU A 280 10.49 109.64 25.47
N PHE A 281 10.16 109.14 26.66
CA PHE A 281 10.24 109.95 27.89
C PHE A 281 11.68 110.24 28.32
N LEU A 282 12.57 109.24 28.36
CA LEU A 282 13.96 109.45 28.78
C LEU A 282 14.73 110.39 27.83
N PRO A 283 14.65 110.26 26.49
CA PRO A 283 15.23 111.24 25.58
C PRO A 283 14.66 112.65 25.76
N TRP A 284 13.34 112.80 25.85
CA TRP A 284 12.69 114.09 26.09
C TRP A 284 13.15 114.75 27.41
N LEU A 285 13.18 113.98 28.50
CA LEU A 285 13.65 114.44 29.80
C LEU A 285 15.12 114.87 29.76
N MET A 286 15.97 114.11 29.07
CA MET A 286 17.38 114.46 28.88
C MET A 286 17.54 115.75 28.07
N THR A 287 16.70 115.99 27.05
CA THR A 287 16.70 117.25 26.29
C THR A 287 16.25 118.46 27.12
N GLU A 288 15.20 118.37 27.94
CA GLU A 288 14.80 119.49 28.83
C GLU A 288 15.83 119.71 29.95
N VAL A 289 16.49 118.65 30.46
CA VAL A 289 17.62 118.78 31.39
C VAL A 289 18.81 119.46 30.72
N GLU A 290 19.14 119.11 29.48
CA GLU A 290 20.19 119.79 28.69
C GLU A 290 19.82 121.25 28.42
N GLU A 291 18.59 121.56 28.03
CA GLU A 291 18.19 122.95 27.76
C GLU A 291 18.18 123.79 29.05
N THR A 292 17.67 123.28 30.17
CA THR A 292 17.75 123.98 31.46
C THR A 292 19.18 124.13 31.98
N LEU A 293 20.09 123.21 31.64
CA LEU A 293 21.51 123.37 31.91
C LEU A 293 22.14 124.43 31.00
N GLY A 294 21.78 124.45 29.71
CA GLY A 294 22.15 125.48 28.74
C GLY A 294 21.69 126.89 29.17
N ARG A 295 20.42 127.05 29.57
CA ARG A 295 19.87 128.29 30.16
C ARG A 295 20.70 128.73 31.38
N LYS A 296 21.14 127.80 32.25
CA LYS A 296 22.00 128.09 33.42
C LYS A 296 23.44 128.45 33.05
N VAL A 297 24.04 127.80 32.04
CA VAL A 297 25.38 128.13 31.53
C VAL A 297 25.36 129.51 30.88
N LEU A 298 24.40 129.78 30.00
CA LEU A 298 24.21 131.09 29.38
C LEU A 298 24.02 132.20 30.43
N GLY A 299 23.20 131.94 31.47
CA GLY A 299 23.03 132.87 32.58
C GLY A 299 24.31 133.15 33.37
N ARG A 300 25.20 132.16 33.54
CA ARG A 300 26.54 132.35 34.11
C ARG A 300 27.44 133.17 33.17
N THR A 301 27.52 132.81 31.89
CA THR A 301 28.33 133.54 30.91
C THR A 301 27.88 135.01 30.73
N MET A 302 26.58 135.28 30.82
CA MET A 302 26.05 136.65 30.87
C MET A 302 26.38 137.38 32.17
N LEU A 303 26.35 136.70 33.32
CA LEU A 303 26.78 137.29 34.58
C LEU A 303 28.29 137.59 34.59
N ASP A 304 29.11 136.68 34.08
CA ASP A 304 30.56 136.85 33.98
C ASP A 304 30.91 138.02 33.03
N SER A 305 30.23 138.16 31.88
CA SER A 305 30.45 139.30 30.98
C SER A 305 29.93 140.63 31.53
N LEU A 306 28.85 140.62 32.32
CA LEU A 306 28.41 141.79 33.10
C LEU A 306 29.44 142.15 34.18
N ILE A 307 30.05 141.18 34.86
CA ILE A 307 31.13 141.42 35.82
C ILE A 307 32.34 142.02 35.11
N CYS A 308 32.79 141.46 33.99
CA CYS A 308 33.90 142.02 33.20
C CYS A 308 33.63 143.46 32.76
N THR A 309 32.47 143.74 32.14
CA THR A 309 32.14 145.10 31.69
C THR A 309 31.94 146.11 32.82
N VAL A 310 31.57 145.67 34.03
CA VAL A 310 31.56 146.52 35.24
C VAL A 310 32.97 146.75 35.79
N VAL A 311 33.87 145.78 35.70
CA VAL A 311 35.29 145.93 36.04
C VAL A 311 36.00 146.85 35.05
N GLU A 312 35.78 146.70 33.75
CA GLU A 312 36.27 147.58 32.69
C GLU A 312 35.82 149.03 32.92
N LYS A 313 34.51 149.27 33.09
CA LYS A 313 33.98 150.62 33.38
C LYS A 313 34.52 151.23 34.67
N ARG A 314 34.88 150.41 35.68
CA ARG A 314 35.59 150.88 36.88
C ARG A 314 37.05 151.21 36.58
N LEU A 315 37.73 150.42 35.75
CA LEU A 315 39.09 150.68 35.29
C LEU A 315 39.17 151.99 34.49
N ASP A 316 38.21 152.23 33.60
CA ASP A 316 38.04 153.49 32.86
C ASP A 316 37.78 154.66 33.81
N ALA A 317 36.91 154.49 34.81
CA ALA A 317 36.64 155.52 35.83
C ALA A 317 37.87 155.84 36.70
N PHE A 318 38.76 154.88 36.95
CA PHE A 318 40.07 155.13 37.59
C PHE A 318 41.10 155.73 36.62
N SER A 319 40.95 155.49 35.31
CA SER A 319 41.80 156.07 34.25
C SER A 319 41.45 157.54 33.99
N HIS A 320 40.17 157.91 34.12
CA HIS A 320 39.69 159.29 34.08
C HIS A 320 40.00 160.07 35.36
N LYS A 321 41.28 160.40 35.49
CA LYS A 321 41.82 161.32 36.51
C LYS A 321 41.16 162.71 36.38
N PRO A 322 40.49 163.24 37.41
CA PRO A 322 39.94 164.60 37.37
C PRO A 322 41.07 165.64 37.33
N LEU A 323 40.93 166.64 36.47
CA LEU A 323 41.89 167.74 36.31
C LEU A 323 41.24 169.07 36.71
N SER A 324 41.85 169.73 37.72
CA SER A 324 41.89 171.18 37.97
C SER A 324 40.67 172.05 37.66
N ASP A 325 40.05 172.61 38.70
CA ASP A 325 39.20 173.82 38.61
C ASP A 325 39.86 175.02 39.31
N GLN A 326 40.06 176.11 38.55
CA GLN A 326 40.67 177.40 38.90
C GLN A 326 40.29 178.43 37.83
N THR A 327 39.83 179.66 38.07
CA THR A 327 39.31 180.41 39.26
C THR A 327 38.15 181.32 38.75
N GLU A 328 37.57 182.35 39.38
CA GLU A 328 37.84 183.15 40.60
C GLU A 328 36.56 183.89 41.04
N ALA A 329 36.31 184.02 42.35
CA ALA A 329 35.30 184.91 42.97
C ALA A 329 35.58 185.10 44.48
#